data_AF-A0A1Q7QQL0-F1
#
_entry.id   AF-A0A1Q7QQL0-F1
#
_cell.length_a   1.000
_cell.length_b   1.000
_cell.length_c   1.000
_cell.angle_alpha   90.00
_cell.angle_beta   90.00
_cell.angle_gamma   90.00
#
_symmetry.space_group_name_H-M   'P 1'
#
loop_
_entity.id
_entity.type
_entity.pdbx_description
1 polymer ?
#
loop_
_entity_poly.entity_id
_entity_poly.type
_entity_poly.pdbx_seq_one_letter_code
_entity_poly.pdbx_strand_id
1 'polypeptide(L)'
;AALRRVVVEFARLGGAVSALAPAAPPLQDRLQVVLAGTAAQFDRFMGEAAPPLAAAVRTTLRATIASPPAVTLGRHQFHFASRVYVAGILNNTPDSFYDRGRYYGPQTALARADEMVREGADVIEVGGETAQQGDPIPAREEIERVAPLIAELVRRYDRPVAVDTYKPEVARAAIEAGAVLVNDISGAANPEMARVIATGHAGIVIMHLHGRPKQHYTDIDVPSMMDWVAAFLWRRSTEMIAAGVPRERILVDPGLNFGKHPSRGDVAERLHSRSLAVAS
;
A
#
# COMPACT_ATOMS: atom_id res chain seq x y z
N ALA A 1 33.61 1.41 -0.11
CA ALA A 1 34.27 0.10 -0.38
C ALA A 1 33.46 -1.07 0.18
N ALA A 2 33.12 -1.07 1.48
CA ALA A 2 32.32 -2.14 2.12
C ALA A 2 30.97 -2.39 1.43
N LEU A 3 30.19 -1.34 1.15
CA LEU A 3 28.88 -1.44 0.47
C LEU A 3 28.97 -2.08 -0.93
N ARG A 4 29.97 -1.71 -1.73
CA ARG A 4 30.21 -2.35 -3.04
C ARG A 4 30.52 -3.84 -2.89
N ARG A 5 31.20 -4.23 -1.82
CA ARG A 5 31.50 -5.63 -1.52
C ARG A 5 30.23 -6.42 -1.19
N VAL A 6 29.37 -5.86 -0.32
CA VAL A 6 28.04 -6.41 0.00
C VAL A 6 27.22 -6.67 -1.26
N VAL A 7 27.19 -5.68 -2.16
CA VAL A 7 26.43 -5.76 -3.41
C VAL A 7 26.93 -6.89 -4.29
N VAL A 8 28.24 -6.99 -4.49
CA VAL A 8 28.85 -8.04 -5.32
C VAL A 8 28.67 -9.42 -4.71
N GLU A 9 28.87 -9.55 -3.40
CA GLU A 9 28.78 -10.83 -2.69
C GLU A 9 27.35 -11.37 -2.65
N PHE A 10 26.35 -10.54 -2.35
CA PHE A 10 24.96 -10.98 -2.32
C PHE A 10 24.42 -11.30 -3.72
N ALA A 11 24.81 -10.51 -4.74
CA ALA A 11 24.45 -10.79 -6.13
C ALA A 11 25.03 -12.13 -6.62
N ARG A 12 26.26 -12.49 -6.19
CA ARG A 12 26.89 -13.79 -6.49
C ARG A 12 26.07 -14.97 -5.98
N LEU A 13 25.33 -14.80 -4.89
CA LEU A 13 24.46 -15.83 -4.30
C LEU A 13 23.10 -15.93 -5.03
N GLY A 14 22.91 -15.22 -6.14
CA GLY A 14 21.65 -15.12 -6.87
C GLY A 14 20.62 -14.23 -6.17
N GLY A 15 21.04 -13.48 -5.14
CA GLY A 15 20.21 -12.48 -4.49
C GLY A 15 20.03 -11.26 -5.40
N ALA A 16 18.85 -10.64 -5.32
CA ALA A 16 18.65 -9.34 -5.94
C ALA A 16 19.28 -8.28 -5.05
N VAL A 17 20.15 -7.47 -5.64
CA VAL A 17 20.71 -6.30 -4.98
C VAL A 17 20.31 -5.06 -5.74
N SER A 18 19.90 -4.05 -4.99
CA SER A 18 19.70 -2.72 -5.52
C SER A 18 20.46 -1.74 -4.63
N ALA A 19 21.55 -1.20 -5.16
CA ALA A 19 22.23 -0.08 -4.54
C ALA A 19 21.44 1.16 -4.93
N LEU A 20 20.90 1.88 -3.96
CA LEU A 20 20.23 3.14 -4.25
C LEU A 20 21.27 4.08 -4.86
N ALA A 21 21.16 4.33 -6.18
CA ALA A 21 21.69 5.54 -6.79
C ALA A 21 21.19 6.72 -5.93
N PRO A 22 21.95 7.84 -5.79
CA PRO A 22 21.73 8.84 -4.75
C PRO A 22 20.24 9.15 -4.63
N ALA A 23 19.61 8.55 -3.61
CA ALA A 23 18.17 8.46 -3.54
C ALA A 23 17.60 9.86 -3.43
N ALA A 24 16.35 10.08 -3.80
CA ALA A 24 15.69 11.33 -3.43
C ALA A 24 15.76 11.48 -1.88
N PRO A 25 16.17 12.64 -1.33
CA PRO A 25 16.06 12.90 0.10
C PRO A 25 14.62 12.59 0.59
N PRO A 26 14.43 11.94 1.76
CA PRO A 26 15.35 11.81 2.90
C PRO A 26 16.02 10.43 3.08
N LEU A 27 16.08 9.58 2.04
CA LEU A 27 16.62 8.21 2.15
C LEU A 27 18.15 8.13 2.19
N GLN A 28 18.83 9.16 1.70
CA GLN A 28 20.30 9.19 1.55
C GLN A 28 21.03 8.94 2.88
N ASP A 29 20.41 9.28 4.01
CA ASP A 29 21.07 9.19 5.32
C ASP A 29 20.86 7.84 6.03
N ARG A 30 19.94 6.98 5.54
CA ARG A 30 19.54 5.75 6.27
C ARG A 30 19.40 4.48 5.43
N LEU A 31 19.37 4.58 4.10
CA LEU A 31 19.18 3.42 3.23
C LEU A 31 20.25 3.42 2.13
N GLN A 32 21.28 2.58 2.30
CA GLN A 32 22.38 2.50 1.33
C GLN A 32 22.22 1.34 0.32
N VAL A 33 21.55 0.26 0.72
CA VAL A 33 21.34 -0.92 -0.13
C VAL A 33 20.06 -1.65 0.26
N VAL A 34 19.34 -2.13 -0.75
CA VAL A 34 18.23 -3.08 -0.58
C VAL A 34 18.71 -4.46 -1.04
N LEU A 35 18.62 -5.44 -0.15
CA LEU A 35 18.89 -6.84 -0.44
C LEU A 35 17.56 -7.60 -0.47
N ALA A 36 17.31 -8.35 -1.54
CA ALA A 36 16.13 -9.18 -1.68
C ALA A 36 16.52 -10.60 -2.11
N GLY A 37 16.20 -11.59 -1.27
CA GLY A 37 16.59 -12.98 -1.50
C GLY A 37 15.80 -13.95 -0.64
N THR A 38 16.06 -15.24 -0.81
CA THR A 38 15.51 -16.28 0.06
C THR A 38 16.24 -16.31 1.40
N ALA A 39 15.62 -16.88 2.43
CA ALA A 39 16.28 -17.08 3.73
C ALA A 39 17.64 -17.79 3.58
N ALA A 40 17.72 -18.80 2.72
CA ALA A 40 18.95 -19.53 2.44
C ALA A 40 20.06 -18.67 1.81
N GLN A 41 19.70 -17.70 0.95
CA GLN A 41 20.66 -16.75 0.38
C GLN A 41 21.21 -15.81 1.45
N PHE A 42 20.35 -15.34 2.34
CA PHE A 42 20.77 -14.50 3.47
C PHE A 42 21.63 -15.26 4.48
N ASP A 43 21.31 -16.52 4.79
CA ASP A 43 22.12 -17.34 5.69
C ASP A 43 23.53 -17.56 5.13
N ARG A 44 23.65 -17.88 3.83
CA ARG A 44 24.96 -17.99 3.16
C ARG A 44 25.71 -16.66 3.18
N PHE A 45 25.03 -15.56 2.88
CA PHE A 45 25.65 -14.23 2.92
C PHE A 45 26.19 -13.88 4.31
N MET A 46 25.40 -14.11 5.36
CA MET A 46 25.83 -13.86 6.75
C MET A 46 26.97 -14.77 7.19
N GLY A 47 27.12 -15.96 6.60
CA GLY A 47 28.26 -16.87 6.85
C GLY A 47 29.56 -16.41 6.20
N GLU A 48 29.48 -15.70 5.07
CA GLU A 48 30.64 -15.17 4.34
C GLU A 48 31.01 -13.72 4.71
N ALA A 49 30.04 -12.95 5.25
CA ALA A 49 30.19 -11.53 5.55
C ALA A 49 30.97 -11.24 6.86
N ALA A 50 31.55 -10.04 6.96
CA ALA A 50 32.21 -9.58 8.18
C ALA A 50 31.21 -9.54 9.37
N PRO A 51 31.64 -9.87 10.61
CA PRO A 51 30.71 -10.03 11.75
C PRO A 51 29.76 -8.85 12.02
N PRO A 52 30.18 -7.58 11.95
CA PRO A 52 29.27 -6.44 12.16
C PRO A 52 28.16 -6.36 11.11
N LEU A 53 28.50 -6.65 9.85
CA LEU A 53 27.55 -6.64 8.74
C LEU A 53 26.60 -7.83 8.82
N ALA A 54 27.10 -9.02 9.14
CA ALA A 54 26.28 -10.19 9.39
C ALA A 54 25.30 -9.96 10.56
N ALA A 55 25.73 -9.28 11.63
CA ALA A 55 24.87 -8.92 12.75
C ALA A 55 23.80 -7.88 12.37
N ALA A 56 24.15 -6.86 11.58
CA ALA A 56 23.20 -5.87 11.07
C ALA A 56 22.13 -6.55 10.19
N VAL A 57 22.56 -7.34 9.19
CA VAL A 57 21.65 -8.08 8.31
C VAL A 57 20.78 -9.06 9.09
N ARG A 58 21.33 -9.77 10.08
CA ARG A 58 20.56 -10.67 10.96
C ARG A 58 19.49 -9.93 11.76
N THR A 59 19.83 -8.76 12.28
CA THR A 59 18.91 -7.93 13.08
C THR A 59 17.78 -7.41 12.20
N THR A 60 18.12 -6.86 11.03
CA THR A 60 17.14 -6.45 10.01
C THR A 60 16.26 -7.62 9.60
N LEU A 61 16.84 -8.76 9.23
CA LEU A 61 16.08 -9.94 8.83
C LEU A 61 15.17 -10.42 9.93
N ARG A 62 15.60 -10.44 11.19
CA ARG A 62 14.72 -10.79 12.31
C ARG A 62 13.57 -9.79 12.45
N ALA A 63 13.80 -8.50 12.28
CA ALA A 63 12.74 -7.49 12.29
C ALA A 63 11.79 -7.60 11.08
N THR A 64 12.29 -8.02 9.91
CA THR A 64 11.52 -8.25 8.69
C THR A 64 10.76 -9.59 8.70
N ILE A 65 11.37 -10.65 9.24
CA ILE A 65 10.83 -12.02 9.34
C ILE A 65 9.91 -12.15 10.56
N ALA A 66 10.06 -11.30 11.59
CA ALA A 66 9.10 -11.21 12.66
C ALA A 66 7.72 -10.95 12.06
N SER A 67 6.81 -11.89 12.30
CA SER A 67 5.42 -11.79 11.89
C SER A 67 4.86 -10.43 12.32
N PRO A 68 4.33 -9.61 11.38
CA PRO A 68 3.71 -8.36 11.77
C PRO A 68 2.63 -8.64 12.82
N PRO A 69 2.53 -7.82 13.88
CA PRO A 69 1.52 -8.02 14.91
C PRO A 69 0.12 -7.91 14.32
N ALA A 70 -0.87 -8.43 15.05
CA ALA A 70 -2.24 -8.21 14.68
C ALA A 70 -2.55 -6.70 14.68
N VAL A 71 -3.13 -6.19 13.61
CA VAL A 71 -3.51 -4.78 13.46
C VAL A 71 -4.97 -4.62 13.82
N THR A 72 -5.28 -3.69 14.72
CA THR A 72 -6.68 -3.38 15.08
C THR A 72 -7.10 -2.07 14.43
N LEU A 73 -8.09 -2.15 13.54
CA LEU A 73 -8.68 -0.98 12.87
C LEU A 73 -10.18 -0.94 13.20
N GLY A 74 -10.61 0.12 13.89
CA GLY A 74 -11.95 0.15 14.51
C GLY A 74 -12.18 -1.05 15.42
N ARG A 75 -13.24 -1.83 15.15
CA ARG A 75 -13.58 -3.07 15.89
C ARG A 75 -12.99 -4.35 15.27
N HIS A 76 -12.27 -4.25 14.16
CA HIS A 76 -11.79 -5.40 13.39
C HIS A 76 -10.30 -5.65 13.63
N GLN A 77 -9.93 -6.93 13.69
CA GLN A 77 -8.54 -7.37 13.87
C GLN A 77 -8.03 -8.08 12.62
N PHE A 78 -6.86 -7.64 12.13
CA PHE A 78 -6.20 -8.16 10.94
C PHE A 78 -4.92 -8.90 11.30
N HIS A 79 -4.78 -10.15 10.84
CA HIS A 79 -3.63 -11.01 11.09
C HIS A 79 -2.82 -11.22 9.80
N PHE A 80 -2.26 -10.15 9.25
CA PHE A 80 -1.53 -10.16 7.97
C PHE A 80 -0.33 -11.11 7.93
N ALA A 81 0.20 -11.50 9.09
CA ALA A 81 1.30 -12.47 9.19
C ALA A 81 0.90 -13.91 8.83
N SER A 82 -0.37 -14.27 9.00
CA SER A 82 -0.84 -15.66 8.89
C SER A 82 -2.04 -15.80 7.95
N ARG A 83 -2.55 -14.70 7.40
CA ARG A 83 -3.75 -14.70 6.56
C ARG A 83 -3.67 -13.61 5.50
N VAL A 84 -4.05 -13.99 4.27
CA VAL A 84 -4.36 -13.06 3.18
C VAL A 84 -5.82 -12.64 3.28
N TYR A 85 -6.09 -11.35 3.10
CA TYR A 85 -7.43 -10.78 3.10
C TYR A 85 -7.82 -10.39 1.69
N VAL A 86 -9.04 -10.74 1.27
CA VAL A 86 -9.57 -10.40 -0.06
C VAL A 86 -10.44 -9.15 0.04
N ALA A 87 -10.10 -8.10 -0.69
CA ALA A 87 -10.92 -6.89 -0.80
C ALA A 87 -11.86 -6.98 -2.01
N GLY A 88 -13.17 -6.82 -1.79
CA GLY A 88 -14.16 -6.64 -2.85
C GLY A 88 -14.28 -5.17 -3.21
N ILE A 89 -14.01 -4.81 -4.47
CA ILE A 89 -14.01 -3.43 -4.97
C ILE A 89 -15.43 -3.04 -5.39
N LEU A 90 -16.05 -2.13 -4.66
CA LEU A 90 -17.40 -1.62 -4.88
C LEU A 90 -17.36 -0.16 -5.34
N ASN A 91 -17.26 0.04 -6.64
CA ASN A 91 -17.29 1.37 -7.25
C ASN A 91 -18.73 1.87 -7.36
N ASN A 92 -19.06 2.94 -6.64
CA ASN A 92 -20.34 3.62 -6.70
C ASN A 92 -20.28 4.83 -7.64
N THR A 93 -19.92 4.59 -8.90
CA THR A 93 -19.83 5.61 -9.95
C THR A 93 -20.87 5.35 -11.05
N PRO A 94 -21.43 6.42 -11.66
CA PRO A 94 -22.31 6.27 -12.83
C PRO A 94 -21.64 5.55 -14.02
N ASP A 95 -20.31 5.64 -14.11
CA ASP A 95 -19.50 5.19 -15.25
C ASP A 95 -18.85 3.81 -15.04
N SER A 96 -19.30 3.00 -14.08
CA SER A 96 -18.71 1.69 -13.85
C SER A 96 -18.81 0.81 -15.10
N PHE A 97 -17.62 0.37 -15.55
CA PHE A 97 -17.31 -0.20 -16.87
C PHE A 97 -18.16 -1.42 -17.28
N TYR A 98 -18.90 -2.02 -16.34
CA TYR A 98 -19.68 -3.22 -16.59
C TYR A 98 -21.11 -2.96 -17.08
N ASP A 99 -21.72 -1.78 -16.81
CA ASP A 99 -23.19 -1.63 -17.03
C ASP A 99 -23.69 -0.28 -17.60
N ARG A 100 -22.82 0.61 -18.09
CA ARG A 100 -23.22 1.90 -18.72
C ARG A 100 -24.28 2.69 -17.92
N GLY A 101 -24.11 2.79 -16.60
CA GLY A 101 -24.97 3.62 -15.74
C GLY A 101 -26.43 3.15 -15.57
N ARG A 102 -26.83 1.97 -16.09
CA ARG A 102 -28.22 1.49 -16.01
C ARG A 102 -28.71 1.14 -14.60
N TYR A 103 -27.79 1.00 -13.65
CA TYR A 103 -28.06 0.59 -12.28
C TYR A 103 -27.39 1.50 -11.23
N TYR A 104 -27.24 2.80 -11.50
CA TYR A 104 -26.74 3.73 -10.49
C TYR A 104 -27.75 3.89 -9.35
N GLY A 105 -27.34 3.58 -8.12
CA GLY A 105 -28.15 3.79 -6.93
C GLY A 105 -27.76 2.90 -5.75
N PRO A 106 -28.15 3.27 -4.51
CA PRO A 106 -27.79 2.53 -3.30
C PRO A 106 -28.17 1.04 -3.37
N GLN A 107 -29.32 0.70 -3.96
CA GLN A 107 -29.82 -0.67 -4.01
C GLN A 107 -28.92 -1.60 -4.85
N THR A 108 -28.42 -1.12 -5.99
CA THR A 108 -27.49 -1.91 -6.83
C THR A 108 -26.16 -2.13 -6.13
N ALA A 109 -25.60 -1.07 -5.53
CA ALA A 109 -24.35 -1.18 -4.80
C ALA A 109 -24.47 -2.18 -3.64
N LEU A 110 -25.62 -2.20 -2.97
CA LEU A 110 -25.91 -3.15 -1.90
C LEU A 110 -26.09 -4.58 -2.43
N ALA A 111 -26.79 -4.79 -3.54
CA ALA A 111 -26.90 -6.10 -4.18
C ALA A 111 -25.53 -6.64 -4.60
N ARG A 112 -24.66 -5.79 -5.16
CA ARG A 112 -23.29 -6.20 -5.48
C ARG A 112 -22.46 -6.50 -4.22
N ALA A 113 -22.67 -5.77 -3.14
CA ALA A 113 -22.05 -6.08 -1.84
C ALA A 113 -22.53 -7.43 -1.29
N ASP A 114 -23.83 -7.77 -1.42
CA ASP A 114 -24.37 -9.09 -1.04
C ASP A 114 -23.65 -10.20 -1.81
N GLU A 115 -23.43 -10.02 -3.11
CA GLU A 115 -22.67 -10.97 -3.93
C GLU A 115 -21.22 -11.12 -3.45
N MET A 116 -20.50 -10.01 -3.23
CA MET A 116 -19.10 -10.03 -2.75
C MET A 116 -18.97 -10.75 -1.41
N VAL A 117 -19.90 -10.51 -0.48
CA VAL A 117 -19.89 -11.18 0.83
C VAL A 117 -20.11 -12.68 0.67
N ARG A 118 -21.02 -13.12 -0.22
CA ARG A 118 -21.22 -14.56 -0.52
C ARG A 118 -20.01 -15.18 -1.21
N GLU A 119 -19.31 -14.43 -2.04
CA GLU A 119 -18.06 -14.86 -2.72
C GLU A 119 -16.87 -14.93 -1.75
N GLY A 120 -17.02 -14.42 -0.52
CA GLY A 120 -16.02 -14.52 0.53
C GLY A 120 -15.11 -13.29 0.67
N ALA A 121 -15.53 -12.11 0.19
CA ALA A 121 -14.79 -10.88 0.42
C ALA A 121 -14.62 -10.60 1.92
N ASP A 122 -13.38 -10.38 2.34
CA ASP A 122 -13.02 -10.09 3.72
C ASP A 122 -13.16 -8.62 4.06
N VAL A 123 -12.94 -7.75 3.08
CA VAL A 123 -13.06 -6.30 3.17
C VAL A 123 -13.90 -5.82 1.99
N ILE A 124 -14.74 -4.81 2.19
CA ILE A 124 -15.43 -4.12 1.09
C ILE A 124 -14.78 -2.74 0.94
N GLU A 125 -14.24 -2.45 -0.23
CA GLU A 125 -13.64 -1.15 -0.56
C GLU A 125 -14.61 -0.33 -1.40
N VAL A 126 -14.98 0.86 -0.91
CA VAL A 126 -15.96 1.73 -1.55
C VAL A 126 -15.26 2.90 -2.24
N GLY A 127 -15.42 3.00 -3.56
CA GLY A 127 -14.94 4.13 -4.36
C GLY A 127 -16.10 5.02 -4.84
N GLY A 128 -16.05 6.32 -4.55
CA GLY A 128 -17.03 7.31 -5.05
C GLY A 128 -16.63 7.98 -6.35
N GLU A 129 -15.36 7.82 -6.74
CA GLU A 129 -14.73 8.44 -7.88
C GLU A 129 -13.94 7.39 -8.68
N THR A 130 -14.00 7.47 -10.01
CA THR A 130 -13.18 6.60 -10.87
C THR A 130 -11.71 6.99 -10.81
N ALA A 131 -10.81 6.01 -10.66
CA ALA A 131 -9.37 6.22 -10.79
C ALA A 131 -8.91 6.49 -12.24
N GLN A 132 -9.82 6.35 -13.22
CA GLN A 132 -9.54 6.60 -14.63
C GLN A 132 -9.21 8.08 -14.90
N GLN A 133 -8.59 8.34 -16.06
CA GLN A 133 -8.29 9.70 -16.48
C GLN A 133 -9.56 10.55 -16.59
N GLY A 134 -9.43 11.84 -16.28
CA GLY A 134 -10.50 12.81 -16.37
C GLY A 134 -10.47 13.81 -15.23
N ASP A 135 -11.47 14.67 -15.20
CA ASP A 135 -11.55 15.68 -14.15
C ASP A 135 -11.93 15.05 -12.80
N PRO A 136 -11.35 15.53 -11.69
CA PRO A 136 -11.78 15.11 -10.38
C PRO A 136 -13.17 15.66 -10.05
N ILE A 137 -13.99 14.84 -9.39
CA ILE A 137 -15.26 15.30 -8.84
C ILE A 137 -15.04 16.11 -7.55
N PRO A 138 -15.92 17.07 -7.21
CA PRO A 138 -15.87 17.77 -5.94
C PRO A 138 -15.97 16.81 -4.74
N ALA A 139 -15.23 17.08 -3.66
CA ALA A 139 -15.25 16.24 -2.45
C ALA A 139 -16.66 16.04 -1.89
N ARG A 140 -17.51 17.08 -1.94
CA ARG A 140 -18.92 16.98 -1.51
C ARG A 140 -19.69 15.91 -2.28
N GLU A 141 -19.52 15.85 -3.60
CA GLU A 141 -20.20 14.88 -4.45
C GLU A 141 -19.71 13.45 -4.15
N GLU A 142 -18.41 13.27 -3.95
CA GLU A 142 -17.84 11.99 -3.56
C GLU A 142 -18.35 11.54 -2.18
N ILE A 143 -18.45 12.44 -1.20
CA ILE A 143 -19.03 12.18 0.12
C ILE A 143 -20.48 11.69 0.00
N GLU A 144 -21.30 12.36 -0.81
CA GLU A 144 -22.70 11.98 -1.05
C GLU A 144 -22.83 10.57 -1.66
N ARG A 145 -21.80 10.10 -2.38
CA ARG A 145 -21.74 8.74 -2.96
C ARG A 145 -21.25 7.69 -1.97
N VAL A 146 -20.24 8.00 -1.14
CA VAL A 146 -19.57 6.97 -0.32
C VAL A 146 -20.12 6.87 1.09
N ALA A 147 -20.36 7.99 1.79
CA ALA A 147 -20.66 7.96 3.21
C ALA A 147 -21.98 7.23 3.55
N PRO A 148 -23.10 7.47 2.85
CA PRO A 148 -24.33 6.73 3.10
C PRO A 148 -24.21 5.22 2.81
N LEU A 149 -23.47 4.87 1.76
CA LEU A 149 -23.24 3.48 1.38
C LEU A 149 -22.39 2.76 2.45
N ILE A 150 -21.29 3.37 2.90
CA ILE A 150 -20.44 2.84 3.97
C ILE A 150 -21.25 2.60 5.24
N ALA A 151 -22.05 3.57 5.67
CA ALA A 151 -22.89 3.44 6.86
C ALA A 151 -23.84 2.23 6.77
N GLU A 152 -24.43 2.02 5.60
CA GLU A 152 -25.33 0.89 5.36
C GLU A 152 -24.60 -0.45 5.31
N LEU A 153 -23.42 -0.51 4.69
CA LEU A 153 -22.57 -1.70 4.65
C LEU A 153 -22.13 -2.13 6.05
N VAL A 154 -21.66 -1.18 6.87
CA VAL A 154 -21.24 -1.42 8.26
C VAL A 154 -22.40 -1.92 9.12
N ARG A 155 -23.63 -1.47 8.84
CA ARG A 155 -24.85 -1.92 9.54
C ARG A 155 -25.28 -3.32 9.12
N ARG A 156 -25.14 -3.68 7.84
CA ARG A 156 -25.59 -4.95 7.28
C ARG A 156 -24.63 -6.10 7.50
N TYR A 157 -23.33 -5.82 7.46
CA TYR A 157 -22.29 -6.85 7.46
C TYR A 157 -21.34 -6.65 8.63
N ASP A 158 -20.96 -7.75 9.28
CA ASP A 158 -19.82 -7.78 10.18
C ASP A 158 -18.51 -7.95 9.38
N ARG A 159 -18.24 -6.97 8.51
CA ARG A 159 -17.04 -6.92 7.67
C ARG A 159 -16.43 -5.52 7.73
N PRO A 160 -15.09 -5.40 7.77
CA PRO A 160 -14.45 -4.11 7.63
C PRO A 160 -14.78 -3.47 6.29
N VAL A 161 -15.01 -2.16 6.31
CA VAL A 161 -15.23 -1.34 5.12
C VAL A 161 -14.06 -0.38 4.97
N ALA A 162 -13.53 -0.29 3.75
CA ALA A 162 -12.51 0.66 3.34
C ALA A 162 -13.11 1.72 2.40
N VAL A 163 -12.53 2.90 2.34
CA VAL A 163 -12.84 3.93 1.33
C VAL A 163 -11.64 4.13 0.42
N ASP A 164 -11.85 4.10 -0.90
CA ASP A 164 -10.85 4.51 -1.89
C ASP A 164 -11.00 6.00 -2.16
N THR A 165 -10.10 6.81 -1.59
CA THR A 165 -10.06 8.25 -1.81
C THR A 165 -8.71 8.85 -1.44
N TYR A 166 -8.31 9.87 -2.18
CA TYR A 166 -7.15 10.72 -1.88
C TYR A 166 -7.53 12.08 -1.28
N LYS A 167 -8.83 12.31 -1.02
CA LYS A 167 -9.35 13.58 -0.49
C LYS A 167 -9.60 13.47 1.02
N PRO A 168 -8.90 14.25 1.87
CA PRO A 168 -9.04 14.14 3.32
C PRO A 168 -10.47 14.37 3.84
N GLU A 169 -11.25 15.23 3.18
CA GLU A 169 -12.64 15.50 3.52
C GLU A 169 -13.53 14.28 3.32
N VAL A 170 -13.30 13.53 2.24
CA VAL A 170 -14.02 12.28 1.93
C VAL A 170 -13.60 11.19 2.91
N ALA A 171 -12.30 11.05 3.17
CA ALA A 171 -11.77 10.11 4.15
C ALA A 171 -12.37 10.35 5.54
N ARG A 172 -12.45 11.62 5.97
CA ARG A 172 -13.08 11.98 7.26
C ARG A 172 -14.55 11.54 7.32
N ALA A 173 -15.35 11.90 6.32
CA ALA A 173 -16.76 11.52 6.27
C ALA A 173 -16.98 9.99 6.21
N ALA A 174 -16.12 9.28 5.50
CA ALA A 174 -16.15 7.82 5.44
C ALA A 174 -15.81 7.17 6.78
N ILE A 175 -14.81 7.68 7.51
CA ILE A 175 -14.45 7.22 8.86
C ILE A 175 -15.59 7.49 9.84
N GLU A 176 -16.23 8.65 9.76
CA GLU A 176 -17.43 8.97 10.55
C GLU A 176 -18.60 8.02 10.25
N ALA A 177 -18.74 7.58 9.00
CA ALA A 177 -19.70 6.56 8.58
C ALA A 177 -19.33 5.12 9.00
N GLY A 178 -18.12 4.90 9.54
CA GLY A 178 -17.66 3.62 10.07
C GLY A 178 -16.62 2.88 9.23
N ALA A 179 -16.06 3.50 8.18
CA ALA A 179 -14.92 2.93 7.47
C ALA A 179 -13.71 2.83 8.41
N VAL A 180 -13.01 1.69 8.36
CA VAL A 180 -11.85 1.40 9.22
C VAL A 180 -10.52 1.47 8.46
N LEU A 181 -10.57 1.70 7.15
CA LEU A 181 -9.38 1.79 6.31
C LEU A 181 -9.59 2.82 5.20
N VAL A 182 -8.58 3.63 4.92
CA VAL A 182 -8.54 4.54 3.78
C VAL A 182 -7.51 4.01 2.79
N ASN A 183 -7.90 3.77 1.54
CA ASN A 183 -6.96 3.50 0.46
C ASN A 183 -6.69 4.81 -0.28
N ASP A 184 -5.47 5.34 -0.14
CA ASP A 184 -5.06 6.59 -0.78
C ASP A 184 -4.06 6.29 -1.91
N ILE A 185 -4.60 6.25 -3.13
CA ILE A 185 -3.83 6.01 -4.35
C ILE A 185 -2.79 7.09 -4.64
N SER A 186 -2.90 8.30 -4.06
CA SER A 186 -1.92 9.37 -4.24
C SER A 186 -0.68 9.20 -3.35
N GLY A 187 -0.70 8.21 -2.45
CA GLY A 187 0.34 8.01 -1.45
C GLY A 187 0.25 9.05 -0.32
N ALA A 188 -0.96 9.40 0.11
CA ALA A 188 -1.22 10.41 1.15
C ALA A 188 -0.77 11.84 0.79
N ALA A 189 -0.69 12.18 -0.51
CA ALA A 189 -0.01 13.38 -1.01
C ALA A 189 -0.47 14.69 -0.33
N ASN A 190 -1.75 14.74 0.07
CA ASN A 190 -2.28 15.82 0.89
C ASN A 190 -1.88 15.64 2.37
N PRO A 191 -1.13 16.57 2.98
CA PRO A 191 -0.67 16.44 4.37
C PRO A 191 -1.81 16.38 5.39
N GLU A 192 -3.00 16.90 5.08
CA GLU A 192 -4.17 16.80 5.95
C GLU A 192 -4.66 15.36 6.09
N MET A 193 -4.34 14.46 5.14
CA MET A 193 -4.66 13.03 5.25
C MET A 193 -4.02 12.42 6.50
N ALA A 194 -2.78 12.80 6.82
CA ALA A 194 -2.09 12.33 8.02
C ALA A 194 -2.87 12.69 9.29
N ARG A 195 -3.39 13.93 9.35
CA ARG A 195 -4.18 14.41 10.49
C ARG A 195 -5.48 13.63 10.63
N VAL A 196 -6.19 13.39 9.52
CA VAL A 196 -7.45 12.61 9.52
C VAL A 196 -7.22 11.22 10.12
N ILE A 197 -6.17 10.51 9.67
CA ILE A 197 -5.85 9.17 10.16
C ILE A 197 -5.37 9.20 11.63
N ALA A 198 -4.50 10.16 11.99
CA ALA A 198 -3.96 10.26 13.35
C ALA A 198 -5.04 10.51 14.41
N THR A 199 -6.07 11.30 14.08
CA THR A 199 -7.19 11.58 15.00
C THR A 199 -8.29 10.52 14.97
N GLY A 200 -8.29 9.64 13.97
CA GLY A 200 -9.33 8.64 13.76
C GLY A 200 -9.02 7.26 14.34
N HIS A 201 -9.89 6.30 14.04
CA HIS A 201 -9.72 4.88 14.37
C HIS A 201 -9.32 4.03 13.15
N ALA A 202 -9.29 4.63 11.97
CA ALA A 202 -8.97 3.97 10.72
C ALA A 202 -7.46 3.84 10.48
N GLY A 203 -7.09 2.86 9.67
CA GLY A 203 -5.76 2.78 9.06
C GLY A 203 -5.74 3.41 7.67
N ILE A 204 -4.57 3.36 7.03
CA ILE A 204 -4.39 3.86 5.67
C ILE A 204 -3.49 2.92 4.86
N VAL A 205 -3.87 2.69 3.60
CA VAL A 205 -3.01 2.13 2.56
C VAL A 205 -2.41 3.29 1.79
N ILE A 206 -1.08 3.37 1.77
CA ILE A 206 -0.32 4.33 0.98
C ILE A 206 0.12 3.62 -0.29
N MET A 207 -0.43 4.01 -1.44
CA MET A 207 -0.03 3.44 -2.72
C MET A 207 1.07 4.24 -3.41
N HIS A 208 1.95 3.57 -4.13
CA HIS A 208 2.87 4.22 -5.07
C HIS A 208 2.19 4.51 -6.42
N LEU A 209 2.02 5.80 -6.72
CA LEU A 209 1.59 6.31 -8.01
C LEU A 209 2.68 7.17 -8.66
N HIS A 210 2.89 7.00 -9.97
CA HIS A 210 3.68 7.96 -10.73
C HIS A 210 2.84 9.19 -11.06
N GLY A 211 3.35 10.38 -10.74
CA GLY A 211 2.68 11.63 -11.01
C GLY A 211 1.51 11.90 -10.06
N ARG A 212 0.30 12.10 -10.61
CA ARG A 212 -0.89 12.50 -9.85
C ARG A 212 -2.09 11.61 -10.19
N PRO A 213 -3.07 11.47 -9.28
CA PRO A 213 -4.35 10.84 -9.61
C PRO A 213 -4.96 11.42 -10.88
N LYS A 214 -5.77 10.62 -11.59
CA LYS A 214 -6.41 10.99 -12.87
C LYS A 214 -5.48 11.20 -14.07
N GLN A 215 -4.20 10.92 -13.92
CA GLN A 215 -3.25 10.93 -15.04
C GLN A 215 -2.69 9.52 -15.21
N HIS A 216 -2.65 9.02 -16.45
CA HIS A 216 -1.90 7.79 -16.74
C HIS A 216 -0.58 8.16 -17.38
N TYR A 217 0.47 7.59 -16.82
CA TYR A 217 1.80 7.66 -17.37
C TYR A 217 2.19 6.27 -17.81
N THR A 218 2.29 6.09 -19.12
CA THR A 218 2.88 4.92 -19.75
C THR A 218 4.32 5.30 -20.12
N ASP A 219 5.26 4.34 -20.12
CA ASP A 219 6.69 4.57 -20.42
C ASP A 219 7.55 5.18 -19.30
N ILE A 220 7.32 4.71 -18.07
CA ILE A 220 8.21 5.03 -16.94
C ILE A 220 9.56 4.35 -17.16
N ASP A 221 10.60 5.13 -17.44
CA ASP A 221 11.98 4.68 -17.49
C ASP A 221 12.72 5.11 -16.23
N VAL A 222 13.02 4.14 -15.37
CA VAL A 222 13.76 4.36 -14.12
C VAL A 222 14.83 3.28 -13.97
N PRO A 223 16.01 3.60 -13.41
CA PRO A 223 17.09 2.62 -13.26
C PRO A 223 16.71 1.38 -12.44
N SER A 224 15.84 1.53 -11.44
CA SER A 224 15.30 0.43 -10.64
C SER A 224 13.88 0.76 -10.18
N MET A 225 12.90 0.05 -10.71
CA MET A 225 11.48 0.19 -10.33
C MET A 225 11.26 -0.13 -8.85
N MET A 226 11.94 -1.16 -8.34
CA MET A 226 11.87 -1.55 -6.93
C MET A 226 12.37 -0.46 -6.00
N ASP A 227 13.56 0.10 -6.28
CA ASP A 227 14.13 1.13 -5.43
C ASP A 227 13.26 2.36 -5.43
N TRP A 228 12.75 2.74 -6.60
CA TRP A 228 11.90 3.90 -6.73
C TRP A 228 10.60 3.76 -5.91
N VAL A 229 9.93 2.60 -6.03
CA VAL A 229 8.72 2.29 -5.26
C VAL A 229 9.00 2.20 -3.76
N ALA A 230 10.04 1.45 -3.35
CA ALA A 230 10.41 1.28 -1.95
C ALA A 230 10.82 2.61 -1.31
N ALA A 231 11.59 3.43 -2.03
CA ALA A 231 12.00 4.76 -1.60
C ALA A 231 10.79 5.66 -1.32
N PHE A 232 9.87 5.74 -2.27
CA PHE A 232 8.65 6.51 -2.12
C PHE A 232 7.85 6.03 -0.91
N LEU A 233 7.50 4.74 -0.84
CA LEU A 233 6.66 4.20 0.22
C LEU A 233 7.30 4.37 1.61
N TRP A 234 8.62 4.21 1.71
CA TRP A 234 9.36 4.47 2.94
C TRP A 234 9.25 5.94 3.36
N ARG A 235 9.52 6.87 2.44
CA ARG A 235 9.43 8.31 2.71
C ARG A 235 8.03 8.69 3.17
N ARG A 236 7.00 8.30 2.42
CA ARG A 236 5.60 8.60 2.74
C ARG A 236 5.16 8.03 4.07
N SER A 237 5.52 6.78 4.37
CA SER A 237 5.24 6.15 5.66
C SER A 237 5.94 6.89 6.81
N THR A 238 7.20 7.31 6.61
CA THR A 238 7.96 8.05 7.63
C THR A 238 7.35 9.42 7.91
N GLU A 239 6.92 10.14 6.86
CA GLU A 239 6.22 11.42 6.99
C GLU A 239 4.91 11.28 7.76
N MET A 240 4.14 10.23 7.48
CA MET A 240 2.90 9.91 8.19
C MET A 240 3.15 9.60 9.68
N ILE A 241 4.18 8.80 9.99
CA ILE A 241 4.58 8.51 11.37
C ILE A 241 5.01 9.80 12.10
N ALA A 242 5.81 10.64 11.44
CA ALA A 242 6.24 11.92 12.00
C ALA A 242 5.06 12.88 12.27
N ALA A 243 4.00 12.77 11.48
CA ALA A 243 2.74 13.50 11.67
C ALA A 243 1.82 12.86 12.75
N GLY A 244 2.25 11.78 13.41
CA GLY A 244 1.54 11.17 14.53
C GLY A 244 0.67 9.96 14.18
N VAL A 245 0.73 9.45 12.95
CA VAL A 245 0.01 8.22 12.57
C VAL A 245 0.74 6.99 13.14
N PRO A 246 0.06 6.12 13.92
CA PRO A 246 0.67 4.90 14.43
C PRO A 246 1.18 4.01 13.29
N ARG A 247 2.41 3.51 13.41
CA ARG A 247 3.07 2.72 12.35
C ARG A 247 2.25 1.50 11.94
N GLU A 248 1.64 0.83 12.91
CA GLU A 248 0.80 -0.35 12.73
C GLU A 248 -0.46 -0.09 11.91
N ARG A 249 -0.88 1.18 11.77
CA ARG A 249 -2.04 1.59 10.96
C ARG A 249 -1.68 1.97 9.52
N ILE A 250 -0.40 1.88 9.16
CA ILE A 250 0.09 2.22 7.82
C ILE A 250 0.38 0.93 7.05
N LEU A 251 -0.39 0.71 6.00
CA LEU A 251 -0.18 -0.32 5.00
C LEU A 251 0.40 0.33 3.75
N VAL A 252 1.10 -0.44 2.93
CA VAL A 252 1.75 0.06 1.71
C VAL A 252 1.36 -0.79 0.51
N ASP A 253 1.12 -0.13 -0.62
CA ASP A 253 0.81 -0.78 -1.90
C ASP A 253 1.82 -0.30 -2.97
N PRO A 254 2.55 -1.21 -3.65
CA PRO A 254 3.45 -0.84 -4.74
C PRO A 254 2.77 -0.26 -6.00
N GLY A 255 1.44 -0.35 -6.10
CA GLY A 255 0.65 0.20 -7.20
C GLY A 255 0.98 -0.45 -8.55
N LEU A 256 1.03 -1.78 -8.59
CA LEU A 256 1.49 -2.55 -9.76
C LEU A 256 0.75 -2.17 -11.07
N ASN A 257 -0.54 -1.84 -10.98
CA ASN A 257 -1.35 -1.53 -12.16
C ASN A 257 -1.21 -0.09 -12.68
N PHE A 258 -0.36 0.74 -12.05
CA PHE A 258 -0.21 2.17 -12.38
C PHE A 258 1.14 2.45 -13.06
N GLY A 259 1.18 2.19 -14.38
CA GLY A 259 2.33 2.49 -15.24
C GLY A 259 3.52 1.52 -15.11
N LYS A 260 3.37 0.44 -14.34
CA LYS A 260 4.42 -0.56 -14.09
C LYS A 260 4.07 -1.81 -14.87
N HIS A 261 4.88 -2.15 -15.87
CA HIS A 261 4.68 -3.39 -16.61
C HIS A 261 5.12 -4.59 -15.73
N PRO A 262 4.78 -5.85 -16.04
CA PRO A 262 5.34 -7.02 -15.34
C PRO A 262 6.65 -7.56 -15.97
N SER A 263 6.95 -7.19 -17.22
CA SER A 263 8.00 -7.83 -18.02
C SER A 263 9.40 -7.20 -17.90
N ARG A 264 9.60 -6.22 -17.02
CA ARG A 264 10.85 -5.47 -16.82
C ARG A 264 11.60 -5.89 -15.53
N GLY A 265 11.34 -7.09 -15.01
CA GLY A 265 11.95 -7.57 -13.75
C GLY A 265 11.35 -6.90 -12.51
N ASP A 266 10.04 -6.65 -12.59
CA ASP A 266 9.28 -5.68 -11.82
C ASP A 266 8.96 -6.10 -10.38
N VAL A 267 8.30 -5.18 -9.67
CA VAL A 267 7.89 -5.35 -8.28
C VAL A 267 7.06 -6.62 -8.06
N ALA A 268 6.22 -7.00 -9.01
CA ALA A 268 5.39 -8.20 -8.93
C ALA A 268 6.20 -9.51 -8.86
N GLU A 269 7.24 -9.64 -9.68
CA GLU A 269 8.10 -10.84 -9.73
C GLU A 269 8.93 -11.00 -8.45
N ARG A 270 9.28 -9.87 -7.82
CA ARG A 270 10.15 -9.84 -6.63
C ARG A 270 9.41 -9.99 -5.31
N LEU A 271 8.10 -9.73 -5.27
CA LEU A 271 7.25 -9.94 -4.09
C LEU A 271 6.90 -11.42 -3.86
N HIS A 272 6.96 -12.27 -4.89
CA HIS A 272 6.38 -13.62 -4.84
C HIS A 272 7.22 -14.70 -4.10
N SER A 273 8.43 -14.40 -3.60
CA SER A 273 9.29 -15.44 -2.99
C SER A 273 10.46 -14.96 -2.12
N ARG A 274 10.56 -13.66 -1.83
CA ARG A 274 11.81 -13.07 -1.31
C ARG A 274 11.58 -12.22 -0.06
N SER A 275 12.37 -12.47 0.97
CA SER A 275 12.45 -11.60 2.14
C SER A 275 13.20 -10.32 1.75
N LEU A 276 12.69 -9.16 2.15
CA LEU A 276 13.26 -7.86 1.83
C LEU A 276 14.00 -7.30 3.04
N ALA A 277 15.33 -7.32 3.03
CA ALA A 277 16.15 -6.79 4.12
C ALA A 277 16.67 -5.40 3.76
N VAL A 278 16.29 -4.42 4.58
CA VAL A 278 16.76 -3.04 4.54
C VAL A 278 17.89 -2.87 5.54
N ALA A 279 19.13 -2.81 5.05
CA ALA A 279 20.31 -2.56 5.88
C ALA A 279 20.71 -1.08 5.78
N SER A 280 20.79 -0.41 6.93
CA SER A 280 21.35 0.93 7.11
C SER A 280 22.84 0.87 7.43
#